data_AF-A0A7X4JPF7-F1
#
_entry.id   AF-A0A7X4JPF7-F1
#
_cell.length_a   1.000
_cell.length_b   1.000
_cell.length_c   1.000
_cell.angle_alpha   90.00
_cell.angle_beta   90.00
_cell.angle_gamma   90.00
#
_symmetry.space_group_name_H-M   'P 1'
#
loop_
_entity.id
_entity.type
_entity.pdbx_description
1 polymer ?
#
loop_
_entity_poly.entity_id
_entity_poly.type
_entity_poly.pdbx_seq_one_letter_code
_entity_poly.pdbx_strand_id
1 'polypeptide(L)'
;MLKPKMPIIVFYREHYGIDSMCFIDNTWFQMRAYRSGYSGSWWTFTHIDPMMSRTFNGKTKAFQKIVSDMLAGKMWVGTPKDAIKVLVLTANSTHPTWSQTPVYTNTATYEYQALRSVKEVGKRVVAYELTRAHALPQLESADVLWIGYEEISSYGHYLLSRETEKKIKAFVKNGGVVVVAGQDSSDEKPCETGWLQGKLKGIESPPTQKFVVTEKGKSLFSTPNKVASGKIFIDDAWTDWHRSDEIFATTEDKKELVVGARRYGKGMYVITSLRNDSQYTTAMNKKLIENIMHYVASQIK
;
A
#
# COMPACT_ATOMS: atom_id res chain seq x y z
N MET A 1 10.12 25.78 -26.69
CA MET A 1 9.11 26.69 -27.30
C MET A 1 8.03 25.83 -27.95
N LEU A 2 6.75 26.05 -27.62
CA LEU A 2 5.60 25.26 -28.11
C LEU A 2 5.34 25.55 -29.60
N LYS A 3 4.93 24.53 -30.37
CA LYS A 3 4.65 24.64 -31.81
C LYS A 3 3.28 24.07 -32.15
N PRO A 4 2.62 24.57 -33.20
CA PRO A 4 1.41 23.94 -33.73
C PRO A 4 1.62 22.44 -34.02
N LYS A 5 0.57 21.64 -33.83
CA LYS A 5 0.55 20.17 -34.04
C LYS A 5 1.37 19.35 -33.04
N MET A 6 1.93 19.95 -31.99
CA MET A 6 2.53 19.18 -30.91
C MET A 6 1.43 18.46 -30.09
N PRO A 7 1.61 17.18 -29.76
CA PRO A 7 0.69 16.48 -28.87
C PRO A 7 0.77 17.09 -27.46
N ILE A 8 -0.40 17.20 -26.81
CA ILE A 8 -0.58 17.68 -25.44
C ILE A 8 -1.37 16.65 -24.64
N ILE A 9 -1.00 16.46 -23.39
CA ILE A 9 -1.83 15.74 -22.41
C ILE A 9 -2.48 16.79 -21.51
N VAL A 10 -3.79 16.69 -21.32
CA VAL A 10 -4.57 17.62 -20.49
C VAL A 10 -5.26 16.81 -19.40
N PHE A 11 -4.81 16.99 -18.16
CA PHE A 11 -5.52 16.54 -16.97
C PHE A 11 -6.42 17.69 -16.53
N TYR A 12 -7.74 17.48 -16.47
CA TYR A 12 -8.66 18.55 -16.11
C TYR A 12 -9.66 18.10 -15.06
N ARG A 13 -10.22 19.09 -14.36
CA ARG A 13 -11.38 18.92 -13.48
C ARG A 13 -12.36 20.06 -13.70
N GLU A 14 -13.63 19.77 -13.52
CA GLU A 14 -14.65 20.81 -13.45
C GLU A 14 -14.75 21.37 -12.02
N HIS A 15 -14.80 22.68 -11.92
CA HIS A 15 -15.01 23.44 -10.69
C HIS A 15 -15.82 24.72 -11.03
N TYR A 16 -15.51 25.88 -10.45
CA TYR A 16 -16.01 27.20 -10.90
C TYR A 16 -15.67 27.54 -12.39
N GLY A 17 -14.86 26.71 -13.05
CA GLY A 17 -14.50 26.71 -14.46
C GLY A 17 -13.87 25.35 -14.81
N ILE A 18 -13.03 25.27 -15.84
CA ILE A 18 -12.20 24.09 -16.09
C ILE A 18 -10.78 24.40 -15.66
N ASP A 19 -10.32 23.78 -14.58
CA ASP A 19 -8.90 23.83 -14.19
C ASP A 19 -8.16 22.67 -14.85
N SER A 20 -6.97 22.94 -15.39
CA SER A 20 -6.16 21.89 -16.02
C SER A 20 -4.67 21.98 -15.71
N MET A 21 -4.06 20.80 -15.65
CA MET A 21 -2.63 20.59 -15.69
C MET A 21 -2.27 19.94 -17.02
N CYS A 22 -1.37 20.56 -17.76
CA CYS A 22 -0.99 20.19 -19.11
C CYS A 22 0.47 19.74 -19.16
N PHE A 23 0.78 18.83 -20.08
CA PHE A 23 2.15 18.39 -20.34
C PHE A 23 2.48 18.39 -21.82
N ILE A 24 3.60 19.03 -22.18
CA ILE A 24 4.22 18.95 -23.50
C ILE A 24 5.75 18.84 -23.34
N ASP A 25 6.36 17.73 -23.76
CA ASP A 25 7.82 17.52 -23.82
C ASP A 25 8.60 18.18 -22.67
N ASN A 26 8.45 17.64 -21.45
CA ASN A 26 9.05 18.13 -20.19
C ASN A 26 8.55 19.46 -19.65
N THR A 27 7.59 20.09 -20.32
CA THR A 27 6.99 21.33 -19.85
C THR A 27 5.64 21.03 -19.24
N TRP A 28 5.56 21.22 -17.93
CA TRP A 28 4.30 21.20 -17.17
C TRP A 28 3.78 22.63 -17.04
N PHE A 29 2.50 22.83 -17.30
CA PHE A 29 1.89 24.15 -17.21
C PHE A 29 0.40 24.04 -16.93
N GLN A 30 -0.17 25.08 -16.34
CA GLN A 30 -1.58 25.14 -16.04
C GLN A 30 -2.33 25.98 -17.06
N MET A 31 -3.56 25.55 -17.36
CA MET A 31 -4.51 26.34 -18.11
C MET A 31 -5.85 26.36 -17.38
N ARG A 32 -6.60 27.44 -17.54
CA ARG A 32 -7.96 27.58 -17.02
C ARG A 32 -8.92 27.96 -18.13
N ALA A 33 -10.09 27.34 -18.15
CA ALA A 33 -11.19 27.76 -19.02
C ALA A 33 -12.30 28.40 -18.18
N TYR A 34 -12.71 29.61 -18.55
CA TYR A 34 -13.87 30.26 -17.95
C TYR A 34 -15.11 29.99 -18.80
N ARG A 35 -16.21 29.58 -18.17
CA ARG A 35 -17.49 29.45 -18.85
C ARG A 35 -18.12 30.84 -18.96
N SER A 36 -18.06 31.47 -20.13
CA SER A 36 -18.89 32.63 -20.44
C SER A 36 -20.20 32.17 -21.07
N GLY A 37 -21.32 32.73 -20.62
CA GLY A 37 -22.63 32.45 -21.19
C GLY A 37 -22.65 32.74 -22.69
N TYR A 38 -23.05 31.74 -23.47
CA TYR A 38 -23.44 31.80 -24.89
C TYR A 38 -22.36 31.78 -25.99
N SER A 39 -21.04 31.83 -25.73
CA SER A 39 -20.02 31.87 -26.81
C SER A 39 -18.85 30.88 -26.70
N GLY A 40 -18.95 29.86 -25.85
CA GLY A 40 -17.89 28.87 -25.64
C GLY A 40 -16.91 29.27 -24.53
N SER A 41 -15.99 28.36 -24.20
CA SER A 41 -15.00 28.57 -23.13
C SER A 41 -13.69 29.09 -23.69
N TRP A 42 -13.20 30.21 -23.15
CA TRP A 42 -11.86 30.72 -23.44
C TRP A 42 -10.84 30.10 -22.50
N TRP A 43 -9.82 29.47 -23.08
CA TRP A 43 -8.69 28.90 -22.35
C TRP A 43 -7.58 29.92 -22.18
N THR A 44 -7.15 30.14 -20.95
CA THR A 44 -6.00 30.99 -20.62
C THR A 44 -4.88 30.14 -20.06
N PHE A 45 -3.67 30.36 -20.58
CA PHE A 45 -2.44 29.90 -19.92
C PHE A 45 -2.26 30.69 -18.63
N THR A 46 -1.97 30.02 -17.52
CA THR A 46 -1.76 30.70 -16.24
C THR A 46 -0.28 30.77 -15.89
N HIS A 47 0.40 29.63 -15.75
CA HIS A 47 1.84 29.56 -15.45
C HIS A 47 2.46 28.20 -15.80
N ILE A 48 3.79 28.17 -15.89
CA ILE A 48 4.59 26.94 -15.90
C ILE A 48 4.67 26.42 -14.47
N ASP A 49 4.48 25.11 -14.27
CA ASP A 49 4.63 24.46 -12.96
C ASP A 49 5.97 23.71 -12.91
N PRO A 50 7.06 24.33 -12.43
CA PRO A 50 8.38 23.71 -12.42
C PRO A 50 8.45 22.52 -11.46
N MET A 51 7.60 22.47 -10.42
CA MET A 51 7.62 21.41 -9.41
C MET A 51 7.11 20.08 -9.95
N MET A 52 6.32 20.10 -11.03
CA MET A 52 5.78 18.89 -11.67
C MET A 52 6.81 18.10 -12.49
N SER A 53 8.00 18.66 -12.75
CA SER A 53 9.12 17.94 -13.38
C SER A 53 9.54 16.67 -12.64
N ARG A 54 9.25 16.57 -11.32
CA ARG A 54 9.47 15.37 -10.50
C ARG A 54 8.50 14.21 -10.79
N THR A 55 7.41 14.47 -11.50
CA THR A 55 6.33 13.50 -11.76
C THR A 55 6.63 12.64 -12.99
N PHE A 56 7.10 13.27 -14.07
CA PHE A 56 7.50 12.60 -15.30
C PHE A 56 8.49 13.46 -16.09
N ASN A 57 9.52 12.80 -16.63
CA ASN A 57 10.49 13.37 -17.55
C ASN A 57 10.52 12.51 -18.81
N GLY A 58 10.21 13.12 -19.96
CA GLY A 58 10.23 12.50 -21.27
C GLY A 58 9.39 13.24 -22.32
N LYS A 59 9.14 12.56 -23.43
CA LYS A 59 8.34 13.07 -24.55
C LYS A 59 6.84 12.86 -24.31
N THR A 60 5.99 13.74 -24.83
CA THR A 60 4.53 13.66 -24.63
C THR A 60 3.97 12.31 -25.09
N LYS A 61 4.44 11.76 -26.22
CA LYS A 61 3.96 10.45 -26.71
C LYS A 61 4.27 9.30 -25.76
N ALA A 62 5.43 9.33 -25.09
CA ALA A 62 5.78 8.31 -24.11
C ALA A 62 4.87 8.42 -22.88
N PHE A 63 4.61 9.63 -22.42
CA PHE A 63 3.69 9.84 -21.30
C PHE A 63 2.25 9.48 -21.66
N GLN A 64 1.82 9.79 -22.89
CA GLN A 64 0.49 9.44 -23.38
C GLN A 64 0.27 7.93 -23.33
N LYS A 65 1.26 7.14 -23.74
CA LYS A 65 1.20 5.68 -23.65
C LYS A 65 1.04 5.22 -22.19
N ILE A 66 1.80 5.79 -21.26
CA ILE A 66 1.70 5.47 -19.83
C ILE A 66 0.28 5.76 -19.33
N VAL A 67 -0.25 6.95 -19.60
CA VAL A 67 -1.61 7.33 -19.20
C VAL A 67 -2.65 6.40 -19.81
N SER A 68 -2.56 6.08 -21.11
CA SER A 68 -3.49 5.15 -21.76
C SER A 68 -3.42 3.74 -21.17
N ASP A 69 -2.23 3.23 -20.86
CA ASP A 69 -2.05 1.91 -20.24
C ASP A 69 -2.65 1.88 -18.82
N MET A 70 -2.47 2.95 -18.03
CA MET A 70 -3.08 3.10 -16.72
C MET A 70 -4.61 3.15 -16.80
N LEU A 71 -5.16 3.91 -17.75
CA LEU A 71 -6.61 3.99 -17.98
C LEU A 71 -7.22 2.66 -18.46
N ALA A 72 -6.41 1.81 -19.12
CA ALA A 72 -6.78 0.46 -19.49
C ALA A 72 -6.67 -0.55 -18.32
N GLY A 73 -6.32 -0.11 -17.11
CA GLY A 73 -6.20 -0.95 -15.91
C GLY A 73 -4.94 -1.83 -15.90
N LYS A 74 -3.94 -1.54 -16.73
CA LYS A 74 -2.65 -2.25 -16.66
C LYS A 74 -1.91 -1.82 -15.39
N MET A 75 -1.38 -2.80 -14.67
CA MET A 75 -0.52 -2.59 -13.51
C MET A 75 0.95 -2.51 -13.91
N TRP A 76 1.76 -1.89 -13.04
CA TRP A 76 3.22 -1.81 -13.15
C TRP A 76 3.68 -1.01 -14.38
N VAL A 77 2.87 -0.05 -14.82
CA VAL A 77 3.14 0.76 -16.00
C VAL A 77 4.35 1.67 -15.71
N GLY A 78 5.40 1.53 -16.51
CA GLY A 78 6.63 2.32 -16.34
C GLY A 78 7.52 1.86 -15.17
N THR A 79 7.17 0.77 -14.49
CA THR A 79 7.97 0.20 -13.40
C THR A 79 9.28 -0.39 -13.96
N PRO A 80 10.46 -0.08 -13.36
CA PRO A 80 11.72 -0.73 -13.71
C PRO A 80 11.64 -2.26 -13.58
N LYS A 81 12.41 -2.98 -14.39
CA LYS A 81 12.37 -4.46 -14.42
C LYS A 81 12.80 -5.09 -13.09
N ASP A 82 13.69 -4.45 -12.36
CA ASP A 82 14.27 -4.90 -11.10
C ASP A 82 13.55 -4.32 -9.87
N ALA A 83 12.50 -3.52 -10.06
CA ALA A 83 11.72 -2.97 -8.96
C ALA A 83 11.02 -4.08 -8.16
N ILE A 84 10.82 -3.83 -6.86
CA ILE A 84 9.95 -4.65 -6.01
C ILE A 84 8.51 -4.22 -6.28
N LYS A 85 7.66 -5.14 -6.72
CA LYS A 85 6.24 -4.89 -6.99
C LYS A 85 5.39 -5.29 -5.79
N VAL A 86 4.72 -4.30 -5.21
CA VAL A 86 3.87 -4.47 -4.03
C VAL A 86 2.42 -4.23 -4.41
N LEU A 87 1.63 -5.30 -4.43
CA LEU A 87 0.18 -5.20 -4.54
C LEU A 87 -0.39 -4.95 -3.15
N VAL A 88 -1.16 -3.88 -2.98
CA VAL A 88 -1.74 -3.49 -1.70
C VAL A 88 -3.25 -3.70 -1.75
N LEU A 89 -3.76 -4.67 -0.99
CA LEU A 89 -5.19 -4.83 -0.74
C LEU A 89 -5.55 -3.91 0.44
N THR A 90 -6.28 -2.83 0.18
CA THR A 90 -6.75 -1.88 1.21
C THR A 90 -7.92 -1.03 0.68
N ALA A 91 -8.44 -0.15 1.53
CA ALA A 91 -9.49 0.82 1.25
C ALA A 91 -10.91 0.25 1.19
N ASN A 92 -11.15 -0.94 1.77
CA ASN A 92 -12.49 -1.47 2.03
C ASN A 92 -12.97 -1.15 3.46
N SER A 93 -12.06 -1.17 4.45
CA SER A 93 -12.42 -1.05 5.87
C SER A 93 -11.94 0.24 6.54
N THR A 94 -11.06 1.02 5.88
CA THR A 94 -10.47 2.25 6.45
C THR A 94 -10.83 3.50 5.65
N HIS A 95 -10.96 4.63 6.35
CA HIS A 95 -11.35 5.89 5.73
C HIS A 95 -10.25 6.42 4.78
N PRO A 96 -10.63 6.93 3.59
CA PRO A 96 -9.67 7.54 2.67
C PRO A 96 -9.10 8.86 3.23
N THR A 97 -7.92 9.25 2.75
CA THR A 97 -7.28 10.50 3.19
C THR A 97 -8.05 11.76 2.76
N TRP A 98 -7.99 12.84 3.55
CA TRP A 98 -8.58 14.14 3.19
C TRP A 98 -8.06 14.69 1.85
N SER A 99 -8.96 15.36 1.11
CA SER A 99 -8.74 16.18 -0.12
C SER A 99 -9.14 15.60 -1.49
N GLN A 100 -9.80 14.44 -1.56
CA GLN A 100 -10.44 14.03 -2.81
C GLN A 100 -11.89 13.66 -2.52
N THR A 101 -12.84 14.34 -3.18
CA THR A 101 -14.17 13.76 -3.42
C THR A 101 -13.96 12.30 -3.78
N PRO A 102 -14.58 11.33 -3.10
CA PRO A 102 -14.36 9.92 -3.37
C PRO A 102 -14.64 9.63 -4.83
N VAL A 103 -13.59 9.60 -5.66
CA VAL A 103 -13.66 9.02 -6.98
C VAL A 103 -13.32 7.56 -6.76
N TYR A 104 -14.23 6.67 -7.18
CA TYR A 104 -14.10 5.21 -6.99
C TYR A 104 -12.74 4.64 -7.45
N THR A 105 -12.01 5.38 -8.29
CA THR A 105 -10.73 4.99 -8.90
C THR A 105 -9.47 5.55 -8.22
N ASN A 106 -9.57 6.43 -7.20
CA ASN A 106 -8.40 7.03 -6.55
C ASN A 106 -8.54 7.22 -5.03
N THR A 107 -9.12 6.25 -4.35
CA THR A 107 -9.28 6.27 -2.89
C THR A 107 -8.03 5.66 -2.25
N ALA A 108 -7.07 6.53 -1.89
CA ALA A 108 -5.90 6.13 -1.11
C ALA A 108 -6.22 6.18 0.39
N THR A 109 -5.85 5.12 1.12
CA THR A 109 -5.86 5.09 2.59
C THR A 109 -4.58 5.71 3.13
N TYR A 110 -4.59 6.07 4.42
CA TYR A 110 -3.37 6.52 5.10
C TYR A 110 -2.27 5.45 5.02
N GLU A 111 -2.63 4.18 5.17
CA GLU A 111 -1.70 3.04 5.07
C GLU A 111 -1.04 2.96 3.69
N TYR A 112 -1.83 3.08 2.61
CA TYR A 112 -1.29 3.10 1.25
C TYR A 112 -0.34 4.29 1.02
N GLN A 113 -0.63 5.45 1.59
CA GLN A 113 0.25 6.61 1.52
C GLN A 113 1.55 6.41 2.32
N ALA A 114 1.48 5.75 3.49
CA ALA A 114 2.65 5.39 4.27
C ALA A 114 3.57 4.45 3.48
N LEU A 115 3.00 3.40 2.87
CA LEU A 115 3.72 2.49 1.99
C LEU A 115 4.37 3.21 0.81
N ARG A 116 3.60 4.00 0.05
CA ARG A 116 4.11 4.75 -1.12
C ARG A 116 5.18 5.78 -0.79
N SER A 117 5.31 6.16 0.48
CA SER A 117 6.41 7.04 0.90
C SER A 117 7.76 6.34 0.92
N VAL A 118 7.79 4.99 0.97
CA VAL A 118 8.97 4.15 0.86
C VAL A 118 9.27 3.91 -0.62
N LYS A 119 9.97 4.84 -1.26
CA LYS A 119 10.21 4.79 -2.71
C LYS A 119 11.26 3.75 -3.12
N GLU A 120 12.20 3.47 -2.22
CA GLU A 120 13.36 2.63 -2.47
C GLU A 120 13.70 1.82 -1.22
N VAL A 121 14.17 0.59 -1.44
CA VAL A 121 14.65 -0.32 -0.39
C VAL A 121 16.02 -0.83 -0.82
N GLY A 122 17.07 -0.35 -0.14
CA GLY A 122 18.43 -0.55 -0.60
C GLY A 122 18.66 0.15 -1.94
N LYS A 123 18.91 -0.61 -3.01
CA LYS A 123 19.11 -0.08 -4.38
C LYS A 123 17.91 -0.29 -5.30
N ARG A 124 16.86 -0.97 -4.83
CA ARG A 124 15.69 -1.33 -5.64
C ARG A 124 14.59 -0.29 -5.44
N VAL A 125 14.03 0.19 -6.55
CA VAL A 125 12.79 0.97 -6.53
C VAL A 125 11.65 0.07 -6.06
N VAL A 126 10.71 0.63 -5.31
CA VAL A 126 9.46 -0.05 -4.94
C VAL A 126 8.30 0.55 -5.72
N ALA A 127 7.60 -0.31 -6.46
CA ALA A 127 6.37 0.05 -7.16
C ALA A 127 5.17 -0.47 -6.39
N TYR A 128 4.16 0.38 -6.24
CA TYR A 128 2.94 0.06 -5.50
C TYR A 128 1.74 0.15 -6.44
N GLU A 129 0.88 -0.85 -6.34
CA GLU A 129 -0.43 -0.85 -6.97
C GLU A 129 -1.49 -1.13 -5.92
N LEU A 130 -2.59 -0.39 -5.98
CA LEU A 130 -3.73 -0.56 -5.07
C LEU A 130 -4.75 -1.50 -5.68
N THR A 131 -5.34 -2.37 -4.86
CA THR A 131 -6.54 -3.12 -5.22
C THR A 131 -7.52 -3.15 -4.05
N ARG A 132 -8.81 -3.22 -4.38
CA ARG A 132 -9.91 -3.50 -3.44
C ARG A 132 -10.48 -4.90 -3.63
N ALA A 133 -10.02 -5.61 -4.66
CA ALA A 133 -10.57 -6.89 -5.03
C ALA A 133 -9.95 -8.00 -4.17
N HIS A 134 -10.71 -8.51 -3.20
CA HIS A 134 -10.34 -9.69 -2.40
C HIS A 134 -10.07 -10.95 -3.24
N ALA A 135 -10.53 -11.01 -4.49
CA ALA A 135 -10.18 -12.08 -5.45
C ALA A 135 -8.71 -12.01 -5.94
N LEU A 136 -8.03 -10.88 -5.72
CA LEU A 136 -6.62 -10.64 -6.02
C LEU A 136 -6.20 -11.06 -7.44
N PRO A 137 -6.86 -10.60 -8.51
CA PRO A 137 -6.62 -11.10 -9.87
C PRO A 137 -5.16 -10.95 -10.32
N GLN A 138 -4.48 -9.87 -9.93
CA GLN A 138 -3.11 -9.54 -10.35
C GLN A 138 -2.00 -10.05 -9.41
N LEU A 139 -2.33 -10.84 -8.38
CA LEU A 139 -1.36 -11.30 -7.37
C LEU A 139 -0.09 -11.93 -7.96
N GLU A 140 -0.24 -12.74 -9.01
CA GLU A 140 0.89 -13.47 -9.62
C GLU A 140 1.92 -12.56 -10.30
N SER A 141 1.56 -11.31 -10.59
CA SER A 141 2.45 -10.32 -11.20
C SER A 141 3.23 -9.46 -10.19
N ALA A 142 2.93 -9.63 -8.89
CA ALA A 142 3.58 -8.92 -7.80
C ALA A 142 4.67 -9.79 -7.15
N ASP A 143 5.57 -9.14 -6.41
CA ASP A 143 6.55 -9.83 -5.55
C ASP A 143 6.05 -9.88 -4.10
N VAL A 144 5.27 -8.87 -3.71
CA VAL A 144 4.71 -8.71 -2.36
C VAL A 144 3.21 -8.45 -2.45
N LEU A 145 2.45 -9.10 -1.58
CA LEU A 145 1.07 -8.74 -1.25
C LEU A 145 1.07 -8.10 0.14
N TRP A 146 0.70 -6.83 0.23
CA TRP A 146 0.39 -6.17 1.49
C TRP A 146 -1.13 -6.19 1.69
N ILE A 147 -1.58 -6.87 2.73
CA ILE A 147 -2.98 -6.89 3.15
C ILE A 147 -3.13 -5.87 4.29
N GLY A 148 -3.87 -4.80 4.01
CA GLY A 148 -4.07 -3.70 4.93
C GLY A 148 -4.93 -4.08 6.14
N TYR A 149 -5.07 -3.10 7.03
CA TYR A 149 -5.83 -3.28 8.26
C TYR A 149 -7.29 -3.64 7.96
N GLU A 150 -7.80 -4.69 8.59
CA GLU A 150 -9.18 -5.20 8.43
C GLU A 150 -9.58 -5.67 7.02
N GLU A 151 -8.63 -6.08 6.18
CA GLU A 151 -8.91 -6.57 4.82
C GLU A 151 -9.03 -8.11 4.72
N ILE A 152 -8.79 -8.82 5.82
CA ILE A 152 -9.10 -10.26 5.98
C ILE A 152 -10.37 -10.43 6.82
N SER A 153 -10.51 -9.65 7.88
CA SER A 153 -11.66 -9.67 8.77
C SER A 153 -11.98 -8.25 9.23
N SER A 154 -13.27 -7.89 9.16
CA SER A 154 -13.79 -6.59 9.58
C SER A 154 -15.20 -6.74 10.11
N TYR A 155 -15.49 -6.09 11.24
CA TYR A 155 -16.78 -6.12 11.93
C TYR A 155 -17.29 -7.55 12.19
N GLY A 156 -16.36 -8.45 12.57
CA GLY A 156 -16.65 -9.87 12.79
C GLY A 156 -17.05 -10.64 11.52
N HIS A 157 -16.62 -10.22 10.34
CA HIS A 157 -16.85 -10.93 9.08
C HIS A 157 -15.53 -11.32 8.42
N TYR A 158 -15.35 -12.61 8.14
CA TYR A 158 -14.25 -13.08 7.30
C TYR A 158 -14.51 -12.77 5.82
N LEU A 159 -13.56 -12.10 5.17
CA LEU A 159 -13.74 -11.49 3.85
C LEU A 159 -13.10 -12.29 2.71
N LEU A 160 -12.25 -13.27 3.00
CA LEU A 160 -11.57 -14.06 1.98
C LEU A 160 -12.36 -15.31 1.61
N SER A 161 -12.44 -15.60 0.30
CA SER A 161 -12.94 -16.89 -0.17
C SER A 161 -11.86 -17.97 -0.06
N ARG A 162 -12.27 -19.24 -0.02
CA ARG A 162 -11.37 -20.41 -0.03
C ARG A 162 -10.46 -20.43 -1.26
N GLU A 163 -10.95 -19.94 -2.39
CA GLU A 163 -10.19 -19.80 -3.64
C GLU A 163 -9.07 -18.77 -3.47
N THR A 164 -9.38 -17.61 -2.88
CA THR A 164 -8.37 -16.59 -2.58
C THR A 164 -7.33 -17.11 -1.58
N GLU A 165 -7.74 -17.79 -0.51
CA GLU A 165 -6.80 -18.38 0.44
C GLU A 165 -5.82 -19.34 -0.23
N LYS A 166 -6.31 -20.22 -1.10
CA LYS A 166 -5.46 -21.14 -1.89
C LYS A 166 -4.51 -20.35 -2.78
N LYS A 167 -4.97 -19.26 -3.41
CA LYS A 167 -4.16 -18.39 -4.26
C LYS A 167 -3.04 -17.72 -3.46
N ILE A 168 -3.34 -17.18 -2.27
CA ILE A 168 -2.35 -16.58 -1.36
C ILE A 168 -1.31 -17.62 -0.93
N LYS A 169 -1.74 -18.83 -0.51
CA LYS A 169 -0.82 -19.92 -0.16
C LYS A 169 0.07 -20.32 -1.33
N ALA A 170 -0.48 -20.47 -2.54
CA ALA A 170 0.29 -20.79 -3.73
C ALA A 170 1.31 -19.69 -4.07
N PHE A 171 0.92 -18.43 -3.98
CA PHE A 171 1.79 -17.28 -4.17
C PHE A 171 2.99 -17.32 -3.23
N VAL A 172 2.76 -17.51 -1.93
CA VAL A 172 3.85 -17.61 -0.94
C VAL A 172 4.73 -18.83 -1.20
N LYS A 173 4.13 -20.00 -1.47
CA LYS A 173 4.87 -21.22 -1.77
C LYS A 173 5.84 -21.03 -2.95
N ASN A 174 5.46 -20.22 -3.93
CA ASN A 174 6.23 -19.97 -5.14
C ASN A 174 7.27 -18.85 -5.03
N GLY A 175 7.37 -18.16 -3.88
CA GLY A 175 8.40 -17.14 -3.63
C GLY A 175 7.84 -15.77 -3.28
N GLY A 176 6.53 -15.57 -3.38
CA GLY A 176 5.89 -14.33 -2.98
C GLY A 176 5.98 -14.08 -1.46
N VAL A 177 5.95 -12.81 -1.07
CA VAL A 177 5.87 -12.42 0.34
C VAL A 177 4.51 -11.81 0.63
N VAL A 178 3.84 -12.29 1.68
CA VAL A 178 2.57 -11.71 2.15
C VAL A 178 2.83 -10.99 3.45
N VAL A 179 2.49 -9.70 3.52
CA VAL A 179 2.50 -8.90 4.75
C VAL A 179 1.06 -8.65 5.17
N VAL A 180 0.74 -8.87 6.43
CA VAL A 180 -0.60 -8.67 6.99
C VAL A 180 -0.53 -7.64 8.13
N ALA A 181 -1.24 -6.53 7.97
CA ALA A 181 -1.54 -5.59 9.05
C ALA A 181 -2.55 -6.19 10.05
N GLY A 182 -2.82 -5.50 11.17
CA GLY A 182 -3.79 -5.95 12.17
C GLY A 182 -5.17 -6.21 11.56
N GLN A 183 -5.94 -7.14 12.14
CA GLN A 183 -7.25 -7.54 11.63
C GLN A 183 -8.23 -7.52 12.80
N ASP A 184 -9.45 -7.09 12.54
CA ASP A 184 -10.51 -7.09 13.55
C ASP A 184 -10.92 -8.53 13.87
N SER A 185 -10.87 -8.88 15.15
CA SER A 185 -11.14 -10.21 15.66
C SER A 185 -11.89 -10.09 16.97
N SER A 186 -13.04 -10.75 17.08
CA SER A 186 -13.78 -10.81 18.35
C SER A 186 -13.75 -12.19 18.98
N ASP A 187 -14.12 -12.28 20.27
CA ASP A 187 -14.26 -13.57 20.96
C ASP A 187 -15.35 -14.44 20.33
N GLU A 188 -16.47 -13.85 19.88
CA GLU A 188 -17.56 -14.56 19.23
C GLU A 188 -17.24 -14.90 17.77
N LYS A 189 -16.45 -14.07 17.09
CA LYS A 189 -16.13 -14.18 15.67
C LYS A 189 -14.63 -13.92 15.45
N PRO A 190 -13.77 -14.85 15.88
CA PRO A 190 -12.33 -14.68 15.73
C PRO A 190 -11.94 -14.66 14.26
N CYS A 191 -10.98 -13.82 13.91
CA CYS A 191 -10.47 -13.72 12.55
C CYS A 191 -9.88 -15.06 12.09
N GLU A 192 -10.39 -15.60 10.98
CA GLU A 192 -9.93 -16.87 10.44
C GLU A 192 -8.56 -16.74 9.75
N THR A 193 -7.80 -17.85 9.74
CA THR A 193 -6.41 -17.87 9.25
C THR A 193 -6.20 -18.79 8.06
N GLY A 194 -7.25 -19.09 7.28
CA GLY A 194 -7.17 -20.01 6.13
C GLY A 194 -6.19 -19.58 5.02
N TRP A 195 -5.88 -18.28 4.93
CA TRP A 195 -4.85 -17.70 4.05
C TRP A 195 -3.41 -18.08 4.43
N LEU A 196 -3.19 -18.48 5.68
CA LEU A 196 -1.89 -18.82 6.24
C LEU A 196 -1.62 -20.33 6.12
N GLN A 197 -0.38 -20.70 5.78
CA GLN A 197 0.04 -22.09 5.99
C GLN A 197 0.28 -22.35 7.48
N GLY A 198 -0.45 -23.31 8.06
CA GLY A 198 -0.31 -23.73 9.46
C GLY A 198 -1.42 -23.14 10.34
N LYS A 199 -1.15 -23.01 11.64
CA LYS A 199 -2.11 -22.48 12.62
C LYS A 199 -1.66 -21.12 13.15
N LEU A 200 -2.63 -20.28 13.45
CA LEU A 200 -2.54 -19.01 14.16
C LEU A 200 -3.97 -18.68 14.60
N LYS A 201 -4.13 -18.01 15.74
CA LYS A 201 -5.43 -17.64 16.28
C LYS A 201 -5.52 -16.12 16.42
N GLY A 202 -6.53 -15.50 15.81
CA GLY A 202 -6.89 -14.11 16.08
C GLY A 202 -7.58 -13.99 17.43
N ILE A 203 -7.27 -12.95 18.19
CA ILE A 203 -7.85 -12.66 19.50
C ILE A 203 -8.19 -11.18 19.61
N GLU A 204 -9.27 -10.88 20.33
CA GLU A 204 -9.60 -9.51 20.70
C GLU A 204 -8.74 -9.09 21.89
N SER A 205 -8.03 -7.97 21.73
CA SER A 205 -7.14 -7.46 22.78
C SER A 205 -7.25 -5.94 22.87
N PRO A 206 -7.24 -5.34 24.08
CA PRO A 206 -7.26 -3.90 24.20
C PRO A 206 -6.10 -3.24 23.45
N PRO A 207 -6.34 -2.13 22.72
CA PRO A 207 -5.28 -1.49 21.95
C PRO A 207 -4.11 -1.06 22.83
N THR A 208 -2.90 -1.25 22.33
CA THR A 208 -1.66 -0.96 23.08
C THR A 208 -0.59 -0.37 22.18
N GLN A 209 0.39 0.27 22.81
CA GLN A 209 1.59 0.77 22.15
C GLN A 209 2.85 0.07 22.65
N LYS A 210 2.70 -0.78 23.67
CA LYS A 210 3.81 -1.42 24.38
C LYS A 210 4.08 -2.80 23.81
N PHE A 211 5.35 -3.06 23.56
CA PHE A 211 5.83 -4.35 23.06
C PHE A 211 7.25 -4.60 23.55
N VAL A 212 7.70 -5.85 23.41
CA VAL A 212 9.06 -6.30 23.68
C VAL A 212 9.64 -6.88 22.39
N VAL A 213 10.79 -6.34 21.98
CA VAL A 213 11.56 -6.84 20.83
C VAL A 213 12.35 -8.07 21.26
N THR A 214 12.28 -9.14 20.46
CA THR A 214 13.09 -10.34 20.68
C THR A 214 14.50 -10.16 20.11
N GLU A 215 15.41 -11.09 20.41
CA GLU A 215 16.74 -11.12 19.77
C GLU A 215 16.66 -11.13 18.23
N LYS A 216 15.73 -11.90 17.65
CA LYS A 216 15.53 -11.95 16.19
C LYS A 216 15.01 -10.63 15.62
N GLY A 217 14.23 -9.88 16.39
CA GLY A 217 13.63 -8.61 15.97
C GLY A 217 14.56 -7.40 16.00
N LYS A 218 15.75 -7.50 16.61
CA LYS A 218 16.63 -6.34 16.83
C LYS A 218 16.90 -5.54 15.54
N SER A 219 17.18 -6.22 14.43
CA SER A 219 17.43 -5.56 13.15
C SER A 219 16.16 -4.91 12.59
N LEU A 220 15.03 -5.63 12.62
CA LEU A 220 13.74 -5.12 12.14
C LEU A 220 13.29 -3.85 12.88
N PHE A 221 13.58 -3.73 14.17
CA PHE A 221 13.20 -2.55 14.97
C PHE A 221 14.29 -1.47 15.04
N SER A 222 15.40 -1.63 14.31
CA SER A 222 16.48 -0.64 14.26
C SER A 222 16.85 -0.16 12.86
N THR A 223 16.44 -0.86 11.80
CA THR A 223 16.85 -0.57 10.42
C THR A 223 15.66 -0.51 9.45
N PRO A 224 15.54 0.53 8.61
CA PRO A 224 16.36 1.76 8.60
C PRO A 224 16.06 2.70 9.77
N ASN A 225 14.92 2.53 10.44
CA ASN A 225 14.50 3.41 11.53
C ASN A 225 14.60 2.70 12.88
N LYS A 226 15.03 3.45 13.92
CA LYS A 226 14.84 3.01 15.31
C LYS A 226 13.38 3.15 15.71
N VAL A 227 12.77 2.02 16.10
CA VAL A 227 11.39 1.93 16.59
C VAL A 227 11.42 1.43 18.03
N ALA A 228 10.91 2.25 18.95
CA ALA A 228 10.88 1.94 20.38
C ALA A 228 9.47 1.56 20.84
N SER A 229 9.39 0.82 21.95
CA SER A 229 8.13 0.57 22.66
C SER A 229 7.45 1.89 23.02
N GLY A 230 6.12 1.94 22.88
CA GLY A 230 5.33 3.17 23.05
C GLY A 230 5.32 4.10 21.82
N LYS A 231 5.79 3.65 20.65
CA LYS A 231 5.85 4.46 19.41
C LYS A 231 5.12 3.84 18.22
N ILE A 232 4.47 2.70 18.40
CA ILE A 232 3.60 2.06 17.40
C ILE A 232 2.23 1.85 18.03
N PHE A 233 1.21 1.63 17.21
CA PHE A 233 -0.14 1.34 17.65
C PHE A 233 -0.54 -0.06 17.20
N ILE A 234 -0.89 -0.89 18.17
CA ILE A 234 -1.23 -2.30 18.02
C ILE A 234 -2.67 -2.47 18.49
N ASP A 235 -3.43 -3.28 17.76
CA ASP A 235 -4.79 -3.66 18.13
C ASP A 235 -5.11 -5.00 17.49
N ASP A 236 -5.93 -5.80 18.18
CA ASP A 236 -6.27 -7.19 17.85
C ASP A 236 -5.10 -8.03 17.37
N ALA A 237 -4.67 -8.92 18.25
CA ALA A 237 -3.41 -9.61 18.08
C ALA A 237 -3.59 -11.06 17.63
N TRP A 238 -2.45 -11.73 17.51
CA TRP A 238 -2.38 -13.12 17.14
C TRP A 238 -1.70 -13.94 18.24
N THR A 239 -2.22 -15.12 18.51
CA THR A 239 -1.60 -16.10 19.40
C THR A 239 -1.46 -17.47 18.72
N ASP A 240 -0.96 -18.45 19.45
CA ASP A 240 -0.76 -19.83 18.97
C ASP A 240 0.14 -19.90 17.71
N TRP A 241 1.16 -19.04 17.63
CA TRP A 241 2.17 -19.12 16.57
C TRP A 241 2.99 -20.42 16.70
N HIS A 242 3.56 -20.85 15.58
CA HIS A 242 4.30 -22.10 15.53
C HIS A 242 5.73 -21.88 16.06
N ARG A 243 6.31 -22.90 16.70
CA ARG A 243 7.68 -22.84 17.26
C ARG A 243 8.78 -22.51 16.24
N SER A 244 8.54 -22.77 14.96
CA SER A 244 9.50 -22.46 13.88
C SER A 244 9.38 -21.03 13.36
N ASP A 245 8.39 -20.27 13.82
CA ASP A 245 8.19 -18.90 13.38
C ASP A 245 9.32 -18.00 13.91
N GLU A 246 9.67 -17.01 13.11
CA GLU A 246 10.61 -15.96 13.49
C GLU A 246 9.82 -14.87 14.20
N ILE A 247 9.81 -14.90 15.54
CA ILE A 247 9.11 -13.90 16.34
C ILE A 247 10.01 -12.69 16.52
N PHE A 248 9.59 -11.53 16.02
CA PHE A 248 10.37 -10.29 16.10
C PHE A 248 9.97 -9.42 17.29
N ALA A 249 8.68 -9.38 17.62
CA ALA A 249 8.18 -8.70 18.80
C ALA A 249 6.89 -9.34 19.31
N THR A 250 6.67 -9.23 20.62
CA THR A 250 5.45 -9.66 21.32
C THR A 250 4.94 -8.53 22.22
N THR A 251 3.75 -8.67 22.77
CA THR A 251 3.30 -7.90 23.94
C THR A 251 4.24 -8.11 25.14
N GLU A 252 4.16 -7.23 26.14
CA GLU A 252 5.03 -7.28 27.34
C GLU A 252 4.87 -8.59 28.14
N ASP A 253 3.67 -9.16 28.15
CA ASP A 253 3.38 -10.46 28.77
C ASP A 253 3.77 -11.67 27.90
N LYS A 254 4.25 -11.40 26.68
CA LYS A 254 4.73 -12.37 25.68
C LYS A 254 3.68 -13.37 25.19
N LYS A 255 2.39 -13.06 25.35
CA LYS A 255 1.30 -13.95 24.92
C LYS A 255 0.81 -13.69 23.51
N GLU A 256 1.06 -12.49 22.99
CA GLU A 256 0.51 -12.05 21.72
C GLU A 256 1.63 -11.59 20.78
N LEU A 257 1.47 -11.94 19.51
CA LEU A 257 2.38 -11.56 18.44
C LEU A 257 2.16 -10.10 18.09
N VAL A 258 3.24 -9.33 18.00
CA VAL A 258 3.22 -7.96 17.48
C VAL A 258 3.74 -7.94 16.05
N VAL A 259 4.90 -8.58 15.82
CA VAL A 259 5.43 -8.85 14.47
C VAL A 259 6.14 -10.19 14.48
N GLY A 260 5.87 -11.04 13.50
CA GLY A 260 6.61 -12.27 13.23
C GLY A 260 6.64 -12.63 11.76
N ALA A 261 7.45 -13.62 11.41
CA ALA A 261 7.48 -14.18 10.07
C ALA A 261 7.40 -15.71 10.09
N ARG A 262 6.70 -16.26 9.09
CA ARG A 262 6.57 -17.70 8.85
C ARG A 262 7.00 -18.03 7.43
N ARG A 263 8.01 -18.90 7.27
CA ARG A 263 8.45 -19.38 5.96
C ARG A 263 7.50 -20.45 5.43
N TYR A 264 7.21 -20.40 4.12
CA TYR A 264 6.45 -21.43 3.44
C TYR A 264 6.88 -21.56 1.97
N GLY A 265 7.34 -22.75 1.58
CA GLY A 265 7.94 -22.96 0.27
C GLY A 265 9.14 -22.04 0.05
N LYS A 266 9.13 -21.26 -1.03
CA LYS A 266 10.18 -20.31 -1.38
C LYS A 266 9.97 -18.90 -0.80
N GLY A 267 8.78 -18.61 -0.27
CA GLY A 267 8.39 -17.30 0.23
C GLY A 267 8.14 -17.29 1.74
N MET A 268 7.46 -16.25 2.20
CA MET A 268 7.08 -16.12 3.61
C MET A 268 5.84 -15.25 3.83
N TYR A 269 5.28 -15.39 5.02
CA TYR A 269 4.32 -14.48 5.62
C TYR A 269 5.06 -13.59 6.63
N VAL A 270 4.75 -12.29 6.63
CA VAL A 270 5.07 -11.35 7.71
C VAL A 270 3.73 -10.94 8.32
N ILE A 271 3.55 -11.28 9.60
CA ILE A 271 2.28 -11.16 10.29
C ILE A 271 2.45 -10.12 11.38
N THR A 272 1.58 -9.13 11.39
CA THR A 272 1.63 -8.04 12.34
C THR A 272 0.27 -7.78 12.97
N SER A 273 0.28 -7.04 14.06
CA SER A 273 -0.92 -6.57 14.75
C SER A 273 -1.03 -5.04 14.65
N LEU A 274 -0.50 -4.45 13.57
CA LEU A 274 -0.47 -3.00 13.38
C LEU A 274 -1.87 -2.47 13.06
N ARG A 275 -2.40 -1.60 13.91
CA ARG A 275 -3.64 -0.87 13.64
C ARG A 275 -3.36 0.34 12.76
N ASN A 276 -3.92 0.36 11.56
CA ASN A 276 -3.71 1.40 10.54
C ASN A 276 -5.04 2.01 10.04
N ASP A 277 -6.03 2.10 10.92
CA ASP A 277 -7.38 2.58 10.65
C ASP A 277 -7.52 4.10 10.43
N SER A 278 -6.55 4.88 10.91
CA SER A 278 -6.61 6.34 10.90
C SER A 278 -5.27 6.96 10.52
N GLN A 279 -5.29 8.28 10.26
CA GLN A 279 -4.07 9.06 10.06
C GLN A 279 -3.12 8.93 11.23
N TYR A 280 -3.65 8.99 12.45
CA TYR A 280 -2.86 9.00 13.67
C TYR A 280 -2.15 7.66 13.88
N THR A 281 -2.90 6.56 13.86
CA THR A 281 -2.37 5.20 14.09
C THR A 281 -1.39 4.81 12.99
N THR A 282 -1.70 5.12 11.73
CA THR A 282 -0.77 4.92 10.60
C THR A 282 0.50 5.77 10.75
N ALA A 283 0.40 7.03 11.16
CA ALA A 283 1.56 7.89 11.33
C ALA A 283 2.51 7.37 12.41
N MET A 284 1.98 6.77 13.47
CA MET A 284 2.78 6.09 14.49
C MET A 284 3.49 4.86 13.91
N ASN A 285 2.77 4.05 13.14
CA ASN A 285 3.29 2.81 12.57
C ASN A 285 4.24 3.00 11.39
N LYS A 286 4.25 4.19 10.77
CA LYS A 286 4.97 4.49 9.52
C LYS A 286 6.43 4.02 9.50
N LYS A 287 7.18 4.26 10.59
CA LYS A 287 8.60 3.85 10.67
C LYS A 287 8.77 2.33 10.65
N LEU A 288 7.88 1.61 11.34
CA LEU A 288 7.92 0.16 11.35
C LEU A 288 7.44 -0.43 10.03
N ILE A 289 6.44 0.18 9.37
CA ILE A 289 6.02 -0.17 8.01
C ILE A 289 7.22 -0.09 7.05
N GLU A 290 8.00 0.99 7.11
CA GLU A 290 9.22 1.13 6.31
C GLU A 290 10.26 0.04 6.64
N ASN A 291 10.51 -0.23 7.92
CA ASN A 291 11.42 -1.31 8.30
C ASN A 291 10.96 -2.68 7.81
N ILE A 292 9.65 -2.97 7.86
CA ILE A 292 9.08 -4.20 7.31
C ILE A 292 9.32 -4.27 5.80
N MET A 293 9.14 -3.16 5.06
CA MET A 293 9.42 -3.14 3.63
C MET A 293 10.90 -3.42 3.31
N HIS A 294 11.83 -2.88 4.10
CA HIS A 294 13.26 -3.19 3.97
C HIS A 294 13.57 -4.66 4.27
N TYR A 295 12.97 -5.21 5.33
CA TYR A 295 13.12 -6.63 5.65
C TYR A 295 12.56 -7.51 4.54
N VAL A 296 11.33 -7.28 4.09
CA VAL A 296 10.68 -8.03 3.01
C VAL A 296 11.51 -7.99 1.73
N ALA A 297 11.97 -6.81 1.31
CA ALA A 297 12.79 -6.68 0.11
C ALA A 297 14.11 -7.46 0.20
N SER A 298 14.70 -7.58 1.39
CA SER A 298 15.91 -8.40 1.61
C SER A 298 15.66 -9.90 1.43
N GLN A 299 14.41 -10.35 1.50
CA GLN A 299 14.03 -11.76 1.33
C GLN A 299 13.72 -12.12 -0.12
N ILE A 300 13.57 -11.13 -0.99
CA ILE A 300 13.22 -11.30 -2.41
C ILE A 300 14.50 -11.31 -3.24
N LYS A 301 14.77 -12.45 -3.87
CA LYS A 301 15.97 -12.68 -4.68
C LYS A 301 15.85 -12.07 -6.08
#